data_AF-A0A1F2RTZ1-F1
#
_entry.id   AF-A0A1F2RTZ1-F1
#
_cell.length_a   1.000
_cell.length_b   1.000
_cell.length_c   1.000
_cell.angle_alpha   90.00
_cell.angle_beta   90.00
_cell.angle_gamma   90.00
#
_symmetry.space_group_name_H-M   'P 1'
#
loop_
_entity.id
_entity.type
_entity.pdbx_description
1 polymer ?
#
loop_
_entity_poly.entity_id
_entity_poly.type
_entity_poly.pdbx_seq_one_letter_code
_entity_poly.pdbx_strand_id
1 'polypeptide(L)'
;MFVTIDVFNHIVTPRYRDARLRVAPRLAAQERVVPALRCGLEFFGVDRVMFATDMPFDTRGGRTLVEVALQAMQALDAPAGDKAQIFEGNARRVFRLAHG
;
A
#
# COMPACT_ATOMS: atom_id res chain seq x y z
N MET A 1 -0.99 -10.33 21.72
CA MET A 1 -0.39 -8.98 21.81
C MET A 1 0.22 -8.67 20.46
N PHE A 2 -0.51 -7.99 19.58
CA PHE A 2 0.01 -7.59 18.27
C PHE A 2 0.70 -6.25 18.43
N VAL A 3 2.00 -6.20 18.17
CA VAL A 3 2.74 -4.93 18.11
C VAL A 3 2.36 -4.28 16.78
N THR A 4 1.43 -3.32 16.83
CA THR A 4 1.20 -2.40 15.71
C THR A 4 2.37 -1.42 15.70
N ILE A 5 3.38 -1.68 14.85
CA ILE A 5 4.48 -0.76 14.60
C ILE A 5 3.93 0.43 13.78
N ASP A 6 3.18 1.33 14.42
CA ASP A 6 2.88 2.64 13.86
C ASP A 6 4.11 3.53 14.10
N VAL A 7 4.97 3.67 13.09
CA VAL A 7 6.19 4.49 13.18
C VAL A 7 5.87 5.93 13.59
N PHE A 8 4.69 6.46 13.25
CA PHE A 8 4.29 7.78 13.75
C PHE A 8 4.10 7.79 15.26
N ASN A 9 3.57 6.72 15.86
CA ASN A 9 3.48 6.59 17.32
C ASN A 9 4.82 6.26 18.00
N HIS A 10 5.81 5.75 17.26
CA HIS A 10 7.16 5.52 17.77
C HIS A 10 8.06 6.76 17.69
N ILE A 11 7.84 7.64 16.71
CA ILE A 11 8.59 8.90 16.55
C ILE A 11 7.94 10.05 17.35
N VAL A 12 6.61 10.12 17.38
CA VAL A 12 5.88 11.19 18.07
C VAL A 12 5.65 10.79 19.52
N THR A 13 6.13 11.62 20.46
CA THR A 13 5.92 11.37 21.89
C THR A 13 4.42 11.28 22.22
N PRO A 14 4.03 10.49 23.25
CA PRO A 14 2.63 10.30 23.62
C PRO A 14 1.80 11.58 23.74
N ARG A 15 2.44 12.68 24.20
CA ARG A 15 1.86 14.02 24.32
C ARG A 15 1.29 14.59 23.01
N TYR A 16 1.84 14.23 21.86
CA TYR A 16 1.46 14.82 20.57
C TYR A 16 0.74 13.85 19.63
N ARG A 17 0.39 12.64 20.11
CA ARG A 17 -0.26 11.61 19.27
C ARG A 17 -1.56 12.08 18.63
N ASP A 18 -2.39 12.82 19.35
CA ASP A 18 -3.65 13.36 18.80
C ASP A 18 -3.43 14.68 18.06
N ALA A 19 -2.46 15.48 18.51
CA ALA A 19 -2.12 16.75 17.87
C ALA A 19 -1.62 16.56 16.44
N ARG A 20 -0.88 15.47 16.16
CA ARG A 20 -0.42 15.16 14.79
C ARG A 20 -1.59 15.01 13.82
N LEU A 21 -2.75 14.53 14.26
CA LEU A 21 -3.93 14.35 13.42
C LEU A 21 -4.51 15.67 12.92
N ARG A 22 -4.24 16.78 13.62
CA ARG A 22 -4.70 18.12 13.23
C ARG A 22 -3.91 18.70 12.04
N VAL A 23 -2.67 18.25 11.86
CA VAL A 23 -1.76 18.73 10.81
C VAL A 23 -1.45 17.67 9.77
N ALA A 24 -1.74 16.39 10.06
CA ALA A 24 -1.57 15.31 9.12
C ALA A 24 -2.41 15.61 7.89
N PRO A 25 -1.80 15.60 6.68
CA PRO A 25 -2.59 15.71 5.48
C PRO A 25 -3.61 14.58 5.49
N ARG A 26 -4.87 14.89 5.17
CA ARG A 26 -5.85 13.85 4.90
C ARG A 26 -5.27 13.01 3.77
N LEU A 27 -4.93 11.75 4.07
CA LEU A 27 -4.40 10.80 3.10
C LEU A 27 -5.28 10.89 1.86
N ALA A 28 -4.66 11.41 0.79
CA ALA A 28 -5.40 11.93 -0.35
C ALA A 28 -6.18 10.82 -1.02
N ALA A 29 -7.38 11.16 -1.49
CA ALA A 29 -8.29 10.28 -2.19
C ALA A 29 -7.61 9.54 -3.37
N GLN A 30 -8.19 8.39 -3.71
CA GLN A 30 -7.92 7.46 -4.82
C GLN A 30 -7.28 8.08 -6.09
N GLU A 31 -7.65 9.31 -6.46
CA GLU A 31 -7.22 10.02 -7.67
C GLU A 31 -5.71 10.17 -7.83
N ARG A 32 -4.92 10.21 -6.74
CA ARG A 32 -3.47 10.44 -6.84
C ARG A 32 -2.63 9.17 -7.00
N VAL A 33 -3.18 8.00 -6.68
CA VAL A 33 -2.40 6.75 -6.61
C VAL A 33 -2.34 6.04 -7.96
N VAL A 34 -3.45 6.03 -8.72
CA VAL A 34 -3.52 5.33 -10.01
C VAL A 34 -2.51 5.86 -11.04
N PRO A 35 -2.30 7.19 -11.20
CA PRO A 35 -1.28 7.70 -12.12
C PRO A 35 0.14 7.24 -11.75
N ALA A 36 0.48 7.21 -10.46
CA ALA A 36 1.77 6.72 -9.98
C ALA A 36 1.94 5.21 -10.24
N LEU A 37 0.90 4.41 -9.98
CA LEU A 37 0.88 2.99 -10.28
C LEU A 37 1.08 2.73 -11.79
N ARG A 38 0.40 3.48 -12.66
CA ARG A 38 0.56 3.38 -14.12
C ARG A 38 1.97 3.72 -14.56
N CYS A 39 2.55 4.81 -14.04
CA CYS A 39 3.93 5.20 -14.33
C CYS A 39 4.91 4.11 -13.93
N GLY A 40 4.76 3.53 -12.74
CA GLY A 40 5.59 2.41 -12.29
C GLY A 40 5.46 1.17 -13.18
N LEU A 41 4.24 0.81 -13.59
CA LEU A 41 4.01 -0.33 -14.47
C LEU A 41 4.58 -0.13 -15.87
N GLU A 42 4.43 1.07 -16.44
CA GLU A 42 5.00 1.42 -17.75
C GLU A 42 6.53 1.37 -17.73
N PHE A 43 7.15 1.85 -16.64
CA PHE A 43 8.60 1.90 -16.53
C PHE A 43 9.23 0.54 -16.18
N PHE A 44 8.69 -0.18 -15.20
CA PHE A 44 9.29 -1.42 -14.70
C PHE A 44 8.77 -2.68 -15.39
N GLY A 45 7.58 -2.63 -15.97
CA GLY A 45 6.86 -3.79 -16.47
C GLY A 45 6.13 -4.58 -15.37
N VAL A 46 5.07 -5.28 -15.77
CA VAL A 46 4.16 -6.04 -14.87
C VAL A 46 4.93 -7.03 -13.99
N ASP A 47 5.97 -7.70 -14.51
CA ASP A 47 6.73 -8.71 -13.77
C ASP A 47 7.62 -8.15 -12.65
N ARG A 48 7.73 -6.83 -12.51
CA ARG A 48 8.64 -6.17 -11.55
C ARG A 48 7.92 -5.29 -10.54
N VAL A 49 6.59 -5.35 -10.47
CA VAL A 49 5.76 -4.58 -9.53
C VAL A 49 4.94 -5.53 -8.66
N MET A 50 4.89 -5.30 -7.35
CA MET A 50 4.10 -6.13 -6.42
C MET A 50 3.14 -5.26 -5.59
N PHE A 51 2.00 -5.83 -5.23
CA PHE A 51 1.05 -5.23 -4.31
C PHE A 51 1.61 -5.19 -2.87
N ALA A 52 1.50 -4.04 -2.21
CA ALA A 52 1.82 -3.87 -0.79
C ALA A 52 0.95 -2.78 -0.18
N THR A 53 0.65 -2.91 1.13
CA THR A 53 -0.24 -1.98 1.85
C THR A 53 0.50 -1.11 2.85
N ASP A 54 1.75 -1.44 3.16
CA ASP A 54 2.54 -0.77 4.20
C ASP A 54 1.81 -0.76 5.56
N MET A 55 1.07 -1.83 5.87
CA MET A 55 0.45 -1.98 7.19
C MET A 55 1.55 -2.15 8.26
N PRO A 56 1.48 -1.46 9.41
CA PRO A 56 0.31 -0.78 9.98
C PRO A 56 0.37 0.76 9.92
N PHE A 57 0.93 1.35 8.86
CA PHE A 57 1.11 2.81 8.78
C PHE A 57 -0.15 3.53 8.31
N ASP A 58 -0.66 4.44 9.15
CA ASP A 58 -1.52 5.59 8.86
C ASP A 58 -2.13 6.05 10.20
N THR A 59 -3.15 6.91 10.17
CA THR A 59 -3.86 7.38 11.37
C THR A 59 -4.96 6.41 11.86
N ARG A 60 -5.20 5.30 11.15
CA ARG A 60 -6.20 4.25 11.38
C ARG A 60 -5.56 2.85 11.47
N GLY A 61 -4.28 2.74 11.82
CA GLY A 61 -3.57 1.47 12.02
C GLY A 61 -3.27 0.68 10.72
N GLY A 62 -3.07 1.38 9.60
CA GLY A 62 -2.82 0.82 8.28
C GLY A 62 -4.06 0.60 7.42
N ARG A 63 -5.27 0.75 8.00
CA ARG A 63 -6.52 0.44 7.31
C ARG A 63 -6.77 1.34 6.10
N THR A 64 -6.40 2.62 6.17
CA THR A 64 -6.56 3.53 5.04
C THR A 64 -5.62 3.17 3.90
N LEU A 65 -4.36 2.84 4.16
CA LEU A 65 -3.46 2.43 3.08
C LEU A 65 -3.88 1.10 2.43
N VAL A 66 -4.42 0.15 3.21
CA VAL A 66 -5.02 -1.07 2.67
C VAL A 66 -6.19 -0.75 1.72
N GLU A 67 -7.15 0.08 2.17
CA GLU A 67 -8.31 0.49 1.38
C GLU A 67 -7.88 1.20 0.07
N VAL A 68 -6.93 2.12 0.15
CA VAL A 68 -6.39 2.87 -0.99
C VAL A 68 -5.66 1.96 -1.99
N ALA A 69 -4.82 1.04 -1.51
CA ALA A 69 -4.09 0.12 -2.39
C ALA A 69 -5.05 -0.81 -3.14
N LEU A 70 -6.06 -1.34 -2.47
CA LEU A 70 -7.09 -2.19 -3.09
C LEU A 70 -7.89 -1.41 -4.15
N GLN A 71 -8.31 -0.19 -3.84
CA GLN A 71 -9.02 0.68 -4.79
C GLN A 71 -8.16 1.03 -6.01
N ALA A 72 -6.86 1.28 -5.82
CA ALA A 72 -5.94 1.55 -6.92
C ALA A 72 -5.83 0.35 -7.88
N MET A 73 -5.73 -0.87 -7.35
CA MET A 73 -5.71 -2.11 -8.15
C MET A 73 -7.04 -2.37 -8.87
N GLN A 74 -8.17 -2.05 -8.23
CA GLN A 74 -9.49 -2.13 -8.87
C GLN A 74 -9.61 -1.16 -10.05
N ALA A 75 -9.19 0.10 -9.84
CA ALA A 75 -9.25 1.16 -10.84
C ALA A 75 -8.18 1.07 -11.94
N LEU A 76 -7.11 0.30 -11.75
CA LEU A 76 -6.10 0.06 -12.77
C LEU A 76 -6.73 -0.61 -14.00
N ASP A 77 -6.58 0.01 -15.16
CA ASP A 77 -6.96 -0.59 -16.44
C ASP A 77 -5.85 -1.55 -16.90
N ALA A 78 -5.99 -2.83 -16.56
CA ALA A 78 -5.04 -3.89 -16.88
C ALA A 78 -5.77 -5.24 -16.97
N PRO A 79 -5.26 -6.19 -17.79
CA PRO A 79 -5.76 -7.56 -17.83
C PRO A 79 -5.82 -8.22 -16.45
N ALA A 80 -6.77 -9.14 -16.27
CA ALA A 80 -6.90 -9.87 -15.00
C ALA A 80 -5.65 -10.67 -14.63
N GLY A 81 -4.96 -11.22 -15.64
CA GLY A 81 -3.68 -11.92 -15.46
C GLY A 81 -2.59 -11.01 -14.90
N ASP A 82 -2.46 -9.79 -15.44
CA ASP A 82 -1.49 -8.80 -14.96
C ASP A 82 -1.78 -8.37 -13.52
N LYS A 83 -3.06 -8.17 -13.19
CA LYS A 83 -3.48 -7.88 -11.81
C LYS A 83 -3.12 -9.04 -10.87
N ALA A 84 -3.36 -10.29 -11.27
CA ALA A 84 -2.99 -11.47 -10.47
C ALA A 84 -1.47 -11.58 -10.29
N GLN A 85 -0.70 -11.27 -11.34
CA GLN A 85 0.77 -11.25 -11.28
C GLN A 85 1.27 -10.20 -10.28
N ILE A 86 0.67 -9.00 -10.27
CA ILE A 86 0.99 -7.94 -9.30
C ILE A 86 0.54 -8.29 -7.88
N PHE A 87 -0.65 -8.86 -7.72
CA PHE A 87 -1.19 -9.22 -6.39
C PHE A 87 -0.39 -10.32 -5.70
N GLU A 88 0.11 -11.31 -6.46
CA GLU A 88 0.64 -12.55 -5.88
C GLU A 88 1.81 -13.13 -6.66
N GLY A 89 1.69 -13.24 -8.00
CA GLY A 89 2.66 -13.97 -8.82
C GLY A 89 4.10 -13.48 -8.63
N ASN A 90 4.30 -12.16 -8.61
CA ASN A 90 5.61 -11.55 -8.39
C ASN A 90 6.13 -11.78 -6.97
N ALA A 91 5.26 -11.68 -5.96
CA ALA A 91 5.65 -11.95 -4.58
C ALA A 91 6.08 -13.41 -4.41
N ARG A 92 5.34 -14.37 -4.98
CA ARG A 92 5.73 -15.79 -4.95
C ARG A 92 7.10 -16.02 -5.59
N ARG A 93 7.34 -15.43 -6.76
CA ARG A 93 8.62 -15.56 -7.48
C ARG A 93 9.78 -14.96 -6.69
N VAL A 94 9.63 -13.74 -6.16
CA VAL A 94 10.70 -13.03 -5.44
C VAL A 94 10.98 -13.69 -4.08
N PHE A 95 9.94 -14.06 -3.33
CA PHE A 95 10.08 -14.67 -2.01
C PHE A 95 10.21 -16.20 -2.05
N ARG A 96 10.26 -16.81 -3.24
CA ARG A 96 10.39 -18.26 -3.45
C ARG A 96 9.35 -19.07 -2.67
N LEU A 97 8.11 -18.61 -2.69
CA LEU A 97 6.99 -19.28 -2.01
C LEU A 97 6.58 -20.52 -2.83
N ALA A 98 6.19 -21.59 -2.13
CA ALA A 98 5.73 -22.82 -2.77
C ALA A 98 4.58 -22.53 -3.77
N HIS A 99 4.55 -23.25 -4.88
CA HIS A 99 3.42 -23.21 -5.80
C HIS A 99 2.26 -24.01 -5.17
N GLY A 100 1.11 -23.36 -5.03
CA GLY A 100 -0.12 -23.99 -4.55
C GLY A 100 -0.79 -24.80 -5.63
#